data_AF-A0A495NVM6-F1
#
_entry.id   AF-A0A495NVM6-F1
#
_cell.length_a   1.000
_cell.length_b   1.000
_cell.length_c   1.000
_cell.angle_alpha   90.00
_cell.angle_beta   90.00
_cell.angle_gamma   90.00
#
_symmetry.space_group_name_H-M   'P 1'
#
loop_
_entity.id
_entity.type
_entity.pdbx_description
1 polymer ?
#
loop_
_entity_poly.entity_id
_entity_poly.type
_entity_poly.pdbx_seq_one_letter_code
_entity_poly.pdbx_strand_id
1 'polypeptide(L)'
;MKNYYSILNITKTASKEEIKKAYRLKAVKYHPDKHNGDDYFVHKFLEVQESYETLIDPVKREQFDLEYNDFYNDDESQNDKEEKEQFNQEKRKEKDKEEEFYYNPHKPFYSERDRGQNESPQFEPKVDHWGDQLDDQIDFFKLPSKIGKIISGYSTLLKSEKPKTKTTKFKRFSIAILIAIAISSLIIFGFGVESIIWILIWSVAPLALLLWIANANVQFKHYNTFIGVNGFARFTCEGSRENIVSSYEINFNEITDLLKVTQINKKNFNYTGTDFGFVWLKNGRLISEINGSHQSKEGKPDKWQDEFWVNEIAERYWTVYLLDNMEKDLDIKGYIEFNLISYNNDQYESLPYIRLGVGYIEFINSKENFKYNFNDIKSVGSKGSNLFIEHKNYKKKFYFFESGNKNGIPLRNLSNYQYFFKSFELLLGYKFD
;
A
#
# COMPACT_ATOMS: atom_id res chain seq x y z
N MET A 1 25.71 30.13 9.12
CA MET A 1 25.67 29.55 7.75
C MET A 1 25.68 28.03 7.86
N LYS A 2 24.77 27.31 7.16
CA LYS A 2 24.69 25.83 7.22
C LYS A 2 25.83 25.20 6.42
N ASN A 3 26.40 24.10 6.90
CA ASN A 3 27.42 23.37 6.17
C ASN A 3 26.77 22.32 5.25
N TYR A 4 26.56 22.68 3.98
CA TYR A 4 25.94 21.80 2.97
C TYR A 4 26.73 20.51 2.71
N TYR A 5 28.06 20.54 2.84
CA TYR A 5 28.89 19.34 2.73
C TYR A 5 28.60 18.34 3.86
N SER A 6 28.45 18.84 5.09
CA SER A 6 28.10 18.02 6.26
C SER A 6 26.68 17.44 6.18
N ILE A 7 25.72 18.21 5.66
CA ILE A 7 24.31 17.78 5.50
C ILE A 7 24.24 16.59 4.53
N LEU A 8 24.92 16.70 3.39
CA LEU A 8 25.06 15.62 2.42
C LEU A 8 26.04 14.52 2.86
N ASN A 9 26.83 14.76 3.91
CA ASN A 9 27.87 13.85 4.41
C ASN A 9 28.95 13.53 3.35
N ILE A 10 29.46 14.58 2.72
CA ILE A 10 30.49 14.54 1.68
C ILE A 10 31.61 15.54 2.01
N THR A 11 32.77 15.40 1.37
CA THR A 11 33.89 16.33 1.56
C THR A 11 33.76 17.56 0.65
N LYS A 12 34.46 18.66 0.99
CA LYS A 12 34.56 19.86 0.13
C LYS A 12 35.13 19.55 -1.26
N THR A 13 35.89 18.47 -1.42
CA THR A 13 36.47 18.03 -2.70
C THR A 13 35.58 17.07 -3.49
N ALA A 14 34.36 16.80 -3.01
CA ALA A 14 33.46 15.85 -3.64
C ALA A 14 33.14 16.23 -5.10
N SER A 15 33.20 15.23 -5.96
CA SER A 15 32.82 15.30 -7.36
C SER A 15 31.31 15.51 -7.51
N LYS A 16 30.87 15.97 -8.69
CA LYS A 16 29.44 16.11 -9.00
C LYS A 16 28.68 14.79 -8.88
N GLU A 17 29.34 13.66 -9.14
CA GLU A 17 28.73 12.34 -9.03
C GLU A 17 28.51 11.94 -7.57
N GLU A 18 29.49 12.19 -6.70
CA GLU A 18 29.37 11.96 -5.26
C GLU A 18 28.30 12.85 -4.63
N ILE A 19 28.21 14.12 -5.03
CA ILE A 19 27.14 15.04 -4.60
C ILE A 19 25.76 14.49 -4.97
N LYS A 20 25.58 14.04 -6.22
CA LYS A 20 24.32 13.45 -6.69
C LYS A 20 23.98 12.16 -5.94
N LYS A 21 24.97 11.30 -5.70
CA LYS A 21 24.79 10.05 -4.96
C LYS A 21 24.39 10.32 -3.51
N ALA A 22 25.10 11.21 -2.83
CA ALA A 22 24.84 11.59 -1.45
C ALA A 22 23.46 12.23 -1.29
N TYR A 23 23.08 13.14 -2.18
CA TYR A 23 21.74 13.72 -2.21
C TYR A 23 20.67 12.64 -2.31
N ARG A 24 20.78 11.69 -3.24
CA ARG A 24 19.77 10.64 -3.44
C ARG A 24 19.64 9.73 -2.23
N LEU A 25 20.76 9.32 -1.62
CA LEU A 25 20.72 8.52 -0.38
C LEU A 25 20.03 9.28 0.75
N LYS A 26 20.35 10.57 0.92
CA LYS A 26 19.75 11.43 1.94
C LYS A 26 18.28 11.74 1.66
N ALA A 27 17.90 11.89 0.38
CA ALA A 27 16.54 12.10 -0.06
C ALA A 27 15.68 10.86 0.22
N VAL A 28 16.19 9.65 -0.04
CA VAL A 28 15.55 8.39 0.37
C VAL A 28 15.39 8.33 1.88
N LYS A 29 16.42 8.71 2.63
CA LYS A 29 16.40 8.68 4.10
C LYS A 29 15.37 9.62 4.72
N TYR A 30 15.28 10.85 4.23
CA TYR A 30 14.46 11.92 4.83
C TYR A 30 13.17 12.22 4.06
N HIS A 31 12.80 11.40 3.08
CA HIS A 31 11.63 11.68 2.26
C HIS A 31 10.37 11.87 3.12
N PRO A 32 9.55 12.90 2.87
CA PRO A 32 8.33 13.11 3.64
C PRO A 32 7.39 11.92 3.58
N ASP A 33 7.29 11.22 2.44
CA ASP A 33 6.46 10.00 2.39
C ASP A 33 7.06 8.82 3.15
N LYS A 34 8.35 8.89 3.48
CA LYS A 34 9.02 7.94 4.36
C LYS A 34 8.87 8.34 5.84
N HIS A 35 8.15 9.43 6.13
CA HIS A 35 7.89 9.93 7.49
C HIS A 35 6.50 10.56 7.60
N ASN A 36 5.56 10.17 6.72
CA ASN A 36 4.19 10.66 6.67
C ASN A 36 4.00 12.19 6.72
N GLY A 37 4.93 12.93 6.11
CA GLY A 37 4.92 14.38 6.06
C GLY A 37 5.26 15.04 7.40
N ASP A 38 5.96 14.34 8.29
CA ASP A 38 6.44 14.93 9.54
C ASP A 38 7.31 16.16 9.26
N ASP A 39 6.94 17.30 9.86
CA ASP A 39 7.61 18.59 9.68
C ASP A 39 9.12 18.52 9.89
N TYR A 40 9.60 17.71 10.85
CA TYR A 40 11.05 17.54 11.07
C TYR A 40 11.75 16.93 9.85
N PHE A 41 11.16 15.87 9.30
CA PHE A 41 11.70 15.18 8.14
C PHE A 41 11.50 15.97 6.85
N VAL A 42 10.39 16.70 6.74
CA VAL A 42 10.17 17.70 5.68
C VAL A 42 11.26 18.76 5.74
N HIS A 43 11.56 19.31 6.91
CA HIS A 43 12.64 20.28 7.09
C HIS A 43 14.00 19.69 6.72
N LYS A 44 14.32 18.47 7.18
CA LYS A 44 15.58 17.79 6.80
C LYS A 44 15.66 17.49 5.31
N PHE A 45 14.55 17.15 4.68
CA PHE A 45 14.47 16.96 3.24
C PHE A 45 14.74 18.26 2.48
N LEU A 46 14.14 19.37 2.92
CA LEU A 46 14.41 20.70 2.36
C LEU A 46 15.87 21.11 2.53
N GLU A 47 16.48 20.83 3.69
CA GLU A 47 17.92 21.09 3.93
C GLU A 47 18.81 20.29 2.98
N VAL A 48 18.47 19.02 2.74
CA VAL A 48 19.19 18.14 1.82
C VAL A 48 19.02 18.61 0.37
N GLN A 49 17.83 19.08 0.01
CA GLN A 49 17.54 19.64 -1.31
C GLN A 49 18.30 20.95 -1.55
N GLU A 50 18.25 21.89 -0.60
CA GLU A 50 18.98 23.16 -0.63
C GLU A 50 20.49 22.95 -0.75
N SER A 51 21.03 21.99 0.03
CA SER A 51 22.44 21.60 -0.04
C SER A 51 22.82 21.08 -1.41
N TYR A 52 21.98 20.23 -2.01
CA TYR A 52 22.22 19.70 -3.34
C TYR A 52 22.15 20.76 -4.43
N GLU A 53 21.11 21.60 -4.43
CA GLU A 53 20.92 22.67 -5.42
C GLU A 53 22.08 23.67 -5.43
N THR A 54 22.64 23.95 -4.26
CA THR A 54 23.80 24.85 -4.12
C THR A 54 25.09 24.17 -4.57
N LEU A 55 25.35 22.94 -4.14
CA LEU A 55 26.63 22.28 -4.40
C LEU A 55 26.74 21.67 -5.82
N ILE A 56 25.63 21.41 -6.50
CA ILE A 56 25.65 20.80 -7.83
C ILE A 56 25.94 21.81 -8.95
N ASP A 57 25.53 23.06 -8.76
CA ASP A 57 25.82 24.17 -9.66
C ASP A 57 27.21 24.72 -9.35
N PRO A 58 28.15 24.69 -10.32
CA PRO A 58 29.52 25.14 -10.07
C PRO A 58 29.60 26.61 -9.64
N VAL A 59 28.71 27.48 -10.16
CA VAL A 59 28.72 28.91 -9.83
C VAL A 59 28.21 29.12 -8.41
N LYS A 60 27.10 28.46 -8.04
CA LYS A 60 26.55 28.55 -6.68
C LYS A 60 27.47 27.91 -5.64
N ARG A 61 28.14 26.80 -6.00
CA ARG A 61 29.11 26.15 -5.13
C ARG A 61 30.30 27.05 -4.87
N GLU A 62 30.83 27.72 -5.90
CA GLU A 62 31.94 28.66 -5.73
C GLU A 62 31.55 29.85 -4.86
N GLN A 63 30.37 30.45 -5.09
CA GLN A 63 29.83 31.52 -4.25
C GLN A 63 29.63 31.07 -2.80
N PHE A 64 29.05 29.89 -2.60
CA PHE A 64 28.89 29.29 -1.29
C PHE A 64 30.24 29.03 -0.62
N ASP A 65 31.22 28.51 -1.34
CA ASP A 65 32.55 28.23 -0.80
C ASP A 65 33.26 29.54 -0.39
N LEU A 66 33.13 30.61 -1.17
CA LEU A 66 33.64 31.93 -0.83
C LEU A 66 32.97 32.48 0.43
N GLU A 67 31.64 32.52 0.46
CA GLU A 67 30.88 32.99 1.62
C GLU A 67 31.15 32.11 2.86
N TYR A 68 31.23 30.80 2.69
CA TYR A 68 31.48 29.85 3.77
C TYR A 68 32.88 30.01 4.35
N ASN A 69 33.87 30.24 3.50
CA ASN A 69 35.22 30.51 3.96
C ASN A 69 35.29 31.89 4.63
N ASP A 70 34.63 32.92 4.10
CA ASP A 70 34.58 34.25 4.74
C ASP A 70 33.88 34.22 6.12
N PHE A 71 32.87 33.37 6.30
CA PHE A 71 32.17 33.21 7.59
C PHE A 71 32.94 32.38 8.63
N TYR A 72 33.88 31.53 8.22
CA TYR A 72 34.58 30.58 9.10
C TYR A 72 36.12 30.76 9.12
N ASN A 73 36.68 31.75 8.42
CA ASN A 73 38.13 31.98 8.34
C ASN A 73 38.74 32.80 9.50
N ASP A 74 38.00 33.09 10.58
CA ASP A 74 38.52 33.90 11.68
C ASP A 74 39.01 33.13 12.92
N ASP A 75 39.09 31.80 12.91
CA ASP A 75 39.78 31.05 13.98
C ASP A 75 40.19 29.63 13.55
N GLU A 76 41.25 29.50 12.76
CA GLU A 76 41.98 28.23 12.63
C GLU A 76 43.15 28.19 13.62
N SER A 77 42.85 27.93 14.90
CA SER A 77 43.79 27.23 15.77
C SER A 77 43.10 26.36 16.83
N GLN A 78 43.37 25.06 16.75
CA GLN A 78 43.27 24.02 17.81
C GLN A 78 41.96 23.26 18.13
N ASN A 79 40.84 23.37 17.40
CA ASN A 79 39.58 22.70 17.81
C ASN A 79 39.24 21.31 17.21
N ASP A 80 40.18 20.61 16.58
CA ASP A 80 39.90 19.35 15.85
C ASP A 80 39.68 18.09 16.72
N LYS A 81 39.73 18.20 18.06
CA LYS A 81 39.48 17.07 18.97
C LYS A 81 38.21 17.21 19.81
N GLU A 82 37.81 18.43 20.15
CA GLU A 82 36.63 18.67 20.99
C GLU A 82 35.33 18.68 20.17
N GLU A 83 35.35 19.15 18.92
CA GLU A 83 34.16 19.11 18.04
C GLU A 83 33.76 17.67 17.67
N LYS A 84 34.72 16.74 17.54
CA LYS A 84 34.40 15.32 17.28
C LYS A 84 33.76 14.62 18.49
N GLU A 85 34.06 15.04 19.71
CA GLU A 85 33.41 14.51 20.92
C GLU A 85 32.07 15.18 21.18
N GLN A 86 31.94 16.49 20.96
CA GLN A 86 30.65 17.20 21.04
C GLN A 86 29.67 16.74 19.97
N PHE A 87 30.10 16.58 18.72
CA PHE A 87 29.27 16.03 17.63
C PHE A 87 28.80 14.60 17.93
N ASN A 88 29.66 13.76 18.52
CA ASN A 88 29.27 12.40 18.93
C ASN A 88 28.36 12.38 20.17
N GLN A 89 28.45 13.35 21.07
CA GLN A 89 27.53 13.50 22.21
C GLN A 89 26.19 14.09 21.80
N GLU A 90 26.14 15.05 20.88
CA GLU A 90 24.89 15.58 20.31
C GLU A 90 24.16 14.53 19.50
N LYS A 91 24.88 13.72 18.71
CA LYS A 91 24.31 12.59 17.97
C LYS A 91 23.76 11.49 18.89
N ARG A 92 24.31 11.34 20.11
CA ARG A 92 23.75 10.46 21.16
C ARG A 92 22.49 11.08 21.77
N LYS A 93 22.51 12.38 22.10
CA LYS A 93 21.35 13.11 22.63
C LYS A 93 20.20 13.25 21.63
N GLU A 94 20.46 13.36 20.33
CA GLU A 94 19.44 13.33 19.28
C GLU A 94 18.82 11.94 19.16
N LYS A 95 19.64 10.88 19.23
CA LYS A 95 19.16 9.49 19.24
C LYS A 95 18.32 9.17 20.49
N ASP A 96 18.65 9.77 21.62
CA ASP A 96 17.90 9.63 22.88
C ASP A 96 16.61 10.49 22.86
N LYS A 97 16.59 11.66 22.18
CA LYS A 97 15.37 12.45 21.94
C LYS A 97 14.42 11.81 20.92
N GLU A 98 14.93 11.03 19.96
CA GLU A 98 14.13 10.17 19.07
C GLU A 98 13.41 9.05 19.85
N GLU A 99 13.95 8.62 20.99
CA GLU A 99 13.32 7.60 21.87
C GLU A 99 12.25 8.18 22.80
N GLU A 100 12.28 9.48 23.08
CA GLU A 100 11.36 10.15 24.02
C GLU A 100 10.18 10.87 23.34
N PHE A 101 10.07 10.80 22.01
CA PHE A 101 8.96 11.41 21.27
C PHE A 101 7.68 10.56 21.38
N TYR A 102 6.73 11.07 22.16
CA TYR A 102 5.43 10.48 22.44
C TYR A 102 4.67 10.06 21.17
N TYR A 103 4.21 8.80 21.17
CA TYR A 103 3.41 8.16 20.11
C TYR A 103 2.20 9.01 19.70
N ASN A 104 2.19 9.48 18.45
CA ASN A 104 1.05 10.13 17.82
C ASN A 104 0.35 9.13 16.86
N PRO A 105 -0.92 8.76 17.10
CA PRO A 105 -1.66 7.79 16.28
C PRO A 105 -1.86 8.16 14.80
N HIS A 106 -1.52 9.40 14.39
CA HIS A 106 -1.82 9.93 13.05
C HIS A 106 -0.60 10.04 12.10
N LYS A 107 0.58 9.53 12.47
CA LYS A 107 1.79 9.54 11.62
C LYS A 107 2.35 8.12 11.43
N PRO A 108 1.99 7.37 10.36
CA PRO A 108 2.43 6.00 10.18
C PRO A 108 3.86 5.93 9.60
N PHE A 109 4.86 6.10 10.46
CA PHE A 109 6.16 5.45 10.27
C PHE A 109 6.58 4.74 11.54
N TYR A 110 6.81 3.44 11.39
CA TYR A 110 7.31 2.56 12.43
C TYR A 110 8.80 2.43 12.22
N SER A 111 9.59 2.60 13.28
CA SER A 111 11.05 2.54 13.20
C SER A 111 11.51 1.15 12.70
N GLU A 112 12.74 1.03 12.17
CA GLU A 112 13.31 -0.31 11.89
C GLU A 112 13.24 -1.24 13.13
N ARG A 113 13.27 -0.67 14.35
CA ARG A 113 13.08 -1.43 15.60
C ARG A 113 11.68 -1.99 15.74
N ASP A 114 10.64 -1.21 15.45
CA ASP A 114 9.25 -1.67 15.50
C ASP A 114 8.99 -2.79 14.48
N ARG A 115 9.65 -2.74 13.31
CA ARG A 115 9.59 -3.78 12.29
C ARG A 115 10.44 -5.01 12.59
N GLY A 116 11.38 -4.93 13.53
CA GLY A 116 12.18 -6.08 13.96
C GLY A 116 11.34 -7.17 14.66
N GLN A 117 10.12 -6.85 15.09
CA GLN A 117 9.21 -7.79 15.74
C GLN A 117 8.18 -8.33 14.73
N ASN A 118 8.31 -9.61 14.39
CA ASN A 118 7.34 -10.30 13.51
C ASN A 118 6.11 -10.79 14.27
N GLU A 119 6.24 -11.04 15.56
CA GLU A 119 5.14 -11.51 16.40
C GLU A 119 4.15 -10.39 16.69
N SER A 120 2.87 -10.71 16.56
CA SER A 120 1.80 -9.77 16.86
C SER A 120 1.44 -9.79 18.34
N PRO A 121 1.36 -8.61 18.97
CA PRO A 121 0.88 -8.51 20.33
C PRO A 121 -0.57 -9.00 20.40
N GLN A 122 -0.92 -9.70 21.47
CA GLN A 122 -2.28 -10.22 21.69
C GLN A 122 -3.16 -9.17 22.39
N PHE A 123 -3.16 -7.95 21.86
CA PHE A 123 -3.99 -6.83 22.32
C PHE A 123 -4.87 -6.32 21.17
N GLU A 124 -6.10 -5.92 21.49
CA GLU A 124 -7.03 -5.37 20.50
C GLU A 124 -6.54 -4.03 19.94
N PRO A 125 -6.78 -3.75 18.66
CA PRO A 125 -6.49 -2.45 18.07
C PRO A 125 -7.36 -1.36 18.72
N LYS A 126 -6.82 -0.14 18.79
CA LYS A 126 -7.53 1.03 19.33
C LYS A 126 -8.25 1.85 18.26
N VAL A 127 -7.82 1.70 17.00
CA VAL A 127 -8.30 2.48 15.87
C VAL A 127 -8.65 1.57 14.71
N ASP A 128 -9.61 2.04 13.91
CA ASP A 128 -10.00 1.38 12.69
C ASP A 128 -9.01 1.64 11.54
N HIS A 129 -9.30 1.02 10.40
CA HIS A 129 -8.51 1.14 9.18
C HIS A 129 -8.43 2.56 8.59
N TRP A 130 -9.31 3.46 9.03
CA TRP A 130 -9.41 4.85 8.58
C TRP A 130 -8.91 5.86 9.64
N GLY A 131 -8.52 5.39 10.82
CA GLY A 131 -7.97 6.20 11.91
C GLY A 131 -8.98 6.63 12.97
N ASP A 132 -10.24 6.22 12.84
CA ASP A 132 -11.28 6.51 13.82
C ASP A 132 -11.10 5.60 15.06
N GLN A 133 -11.42 6.10 16.26
CA GLN A 133 -11.37 5.27 17.47
C GLN A 133 -12.43 4.17 17.41
N LEU A 134 -12.04 2.95 17.80
CA LEU A 134 -12.95 1.81 17.85
C LEU A 134 -13.86 1.89 19.08
N ASP A 135 -15.14 1.57 18.90
CA ASP A 135 -16.10 1.43 20.00
C ASP A 135 -15.74 0.18 20.83
N ASP A 136 -15.77 0.32 22.17
CA ASP A 136 -15.51 -0.76 23.13
C ASP A 136 -16.44 -1.97 22.95
N GLN A 137 -17.57 -1.80 22.26
CA GLN A 137 -18.52 -2.88 21.94
C GLN A 137 -18.04 -3.81 20.82
N ILE A 138 -17.02 -3.45 20.06
CA ILE A 138 -16.49 -4.26 18.96
C ILE A 138 -15.77 -5.50 19.53
N ASP A 139 -15.99 -6.66 18.92
CA ASP A 139 -15.47 -7.96 19.38
C ASP A 139 -14.50 -8.57 18.36
N PHE A 140 -13.21 -8.54 18.68
CA PHE A 140 -12.19 -9.21 17.89
C PHE A 140 -12.05 -10.68 18.30
N PHE A 141 -12.92 -11.54 17.74
CA PHE A 141 -12.96 -12.97 18.07
C PHE A 141 -11.66 -13.76 17.82
N LYS A 142 -10.72 -13.23 17.03
CA LYS A 142 -9.39 -13.79 16.81
C LYS A 142 -8.42 -12.68 16.45
N LEU A 143 -7.25 -12.69 17.09
CA LEU A 143 -6.14 -11.78 16.83
C LEU A 143 -5.08 -12.45 15.94
N PRO A 144 -4.34 -11.67 15.13
CA PRO A 144 -3.23 -12.19 14.34
C PRO A 144 -2.02 -12.50 15.21
N SER A 145 -1.09 -13.28 14.64
CA SER A 145 0.13 -13.71 15.32
C SER A 145 1.42 -13.31 14.58
N LYS A 146 1.34 -13.03 13.27
CA LYS A 146 2.53 -12.91 12.40
C LYS A 146 2.68 -11.58 11.66
N ILE A 147 1.91 -10.55 12.00
CA ILE A 147 1.90 -9.27 11.25
C ILE A 147 2.68 -8.16 11.96
N GLY A 148 3.43 -8.50 13.02
CA GLY A 148 4.06 -7.55 13.93
C GLY A 148 3.04 -6.74 14.73
N LYS A 149 3.46 -5.60 15.26
CA LYS A 149 2.60 -4.64 15.98
C LYS A 149 1.35 -4.31 15.16
N ILE A 150 0.18 -4.48 15.77
CA ILE A 150 -1.12 -4.17 15.15
C ILE A 150 -1.28 -2.65 15.09
N ILE A 151 -1.56 -2.15 13.90
CA ILE A 151 -1.74 -0.73 13.60
C ILE A 151 -3.22 -0.37 13.68
N SER A 152 -4.04 -1.15 12.99
CA SER A 152 -5.49 -0.97 12.96
C SER A 152 -6.19 -2.30 12.74
N GLY A 153 -7.48 -2.33 13.12
CA GLY A 153 -8.32 -3.47 12.81
C GLY A 153 -9.77 -3.07 12.66
N TYR A 154 -10.54 -3.96 12.04
CA TYR A 154 -11.96 -3.80 11.84
C TYR A 154 -12.64 -5.13 12.11
N SER A 155 -13.79 -5.10 12.78
CA SER A 155 -14.61 -6.28 13.01
C SER A 155 -16.07 -5.95 12.77
N THR A 156 -16.78 -6.92 12.19
CA THR A 156 -18.23 -6.88 12.02
C THR A 156 -18.99 -7.47 13.20
N LEU A 157 -18.31 -7.97 14.23
CA LEU A 157 -18.94 -8.60 15.38
C LEU A 157 -19.00 -7.62 16.56
N LEU A 158 -20.16 -7.53 17.21
CA LEU A 158 -20.30 -6.84 18.49
C LEU A 158 -20.26 -7.84 19.66
N LYS A 159 -19.73 -7.42 20.80
CA LYS A 159 -19.64 -8.24 22.04
C LYS A 159 -21.02 -8.73 22.50
N SER A 160 -22.06 -7.94 22.23
CA SER A 160 -23.46 -8.25 22.55
C SER A 160 -24.07 -9.32 21.63
N GLU A 161 -23.55 -9.50 20.41
CA GLU A 161 -24.08 -10.43 19.43
C GLU A 161 -23.71 -11.88 19.79
N LYS A 162 -24.71 -12.76 19.77
CA LYS A 162 -24.53 -14.19 20.07
C LYS A 162 -25.07 -15.04 18.93
N PRO A 163 -24.42 -16.19 18.64
CA PRO A 163 -24.94 -17.11 17.66
C PRO A 163 -26.33 -17.61 18.08
N LYS A 164 -27.29 -17.55 17.15
CA LYS A 164 -28.65 -18.01 17.41
C LYS A 164 -28.63 -19.53 17.64
N THR A 165 -29.18 -19.96 18.78
CA THR A 165 -29.26 -21.39 19.15
C THR A 165 -30.07 -22.19 18.12
N LYS A 166 -29.80 -23.50 18.03
CA LYS A 166 -30.55 -24.44 17.16
C LYS A 166 -32.07 -24.34 17.41
N THR A 167 -32.47 -24.13 18.66
CA THR A 167 -33.87 -23.97 19.08
C THR A 167 -34.53 -22.73 18.48
N THR A 168 -33.81 -21.60 18.42
CA THR A 168 -34.33 -20.36 17.80
C THR A 168 -34.45 -20.50 16.28
N LYS A 169 -33.51 -21.23 15.64
CA LYS A 169 -33.62 -21.55 14.21
C LYS A 169 -34.86 -22.39 13.94
N PHE A 170 -35.04 -23.48 14.69
CA PHE A 170 -36.20 -24.37 14.55
C PHE A 170 -37.53 -23.61 14.70
N LYS A 171 -37.69 -22.79 15.75
CA LYS A 171 -38.91 -21.98 15.95
C LYS A 171 -39.24 -21.08 14.76
N ARG A 172 -38.24 -20.45 14.14
CA ARG A 172 -38.45 -19.59 12.95
C ARG A 172 -38.89 -20.40 11.73
N PHE A 173 -38.26 -21.55 11.49
CA PHE A 173 -38.67 -22.46 10.42
C PHE A 173 -40.10 -22.96 10.63
N SER A 174 -40.48 -23.31 11.87
CA SER A 174 -41.86 -23.71 12.19
C SER A 174 -42.87 -22.58 11.92
N ILE A 175 -42.56 -21.34 12.33
CA ILE A 175 -43.41 -20.17 12.07
C ILE A 175 -43.53 -19.89 10.56
N ALA A 176 -42.43 -19.98 9.82
CA ALA A 176 -42.43 -19.77 8.37
C ALA A 176 -43.31 -20.79 7.63
N ILE A 177 -43.26 -22.06 8.04
CA ILE A 177 -44.12 -23.12 7.48
C ILE A 177 -45.60 -22.81 7.77
N LEU A 178 -45.94 -22.42 9.00
CA LEU A 178 -47.32 -22.08 9.36
C LEU A 178 -47.86 -20.89 8.57
N ILE A 179 -47.06 -19.82 8.42
CA ILE A 179 -47.45 -18.65 7.62
C ILE A 179 -47.59 -19.02 6.14
N ALA A 180 -46.69 -19.86 5.61
CA ALA A 180 -46.78 -20.32 4.22
C ALA A 180 -48.08 -21.06 3.95
N ILE A 181 -48.45 -22.00 4.83
CA ILE A 181 -49.72 -22.75 4.72
C ILE A 181 -50.92 -21.80 4.76
N ALA A 182 -50.91 -20.81 5.66
CA ALA A 182 -51.99 -19.83 5.75
C ALA A 182 -52.12 -18.97 4.48
N ILE A 183 -51.01 -18.47 3.94
CA ILE A 183 -50.99 -17.68 2.69
C ILE A 183 -51.45 -18.53 1.51
N SER A 184 -50.92 -19.74 1.36
CA SER A 184 -51.32 -20.67 0.30
C SER A 184 -52.81 -20.99 0.35
N SER A 185 -53.35 -21.26 1.54
CA SER A 185 -54.78 -21.49 1.74
C SER A 185 -55.61 -20.27 1.35
N LEU A 186 -55.21 -19.07 1.76
CA LEU A 186 -55.94 -17.84 1.46
C LEU A 186 -55.94 -17.56 -0.05
N ILE A 187 -54.84 -17.82 -0.75
CA ILE A 187 -54.76 -17.65 -2.21
C ILE A 187 -55.63 -18.68 -2.94
N ILE A 188 -55.51 -19.97 -2.59
CA ILE A 188 -56.20 -21.05 -3.29
C ILE A 188 -57.72 -20.94 -3.10
N PHE A 189 -58.18 -20.78 -1.86
CA PHE A 189 -59.61 -20.72 -1.55
C PHE A 189 -60.21 -19.33 -1.78
N GLY A 190 -59.47 -18.25 -1.51
CA GLY A 190 -59.96 -16.88 -1.65
C GLY A 190 -60.14 -16.44 -3.10
N PHE A 191 -59.30 -16.93 -4.02
CA PHE A 191 -59.41 -16.66 -5.45
C PHE A 191 -60.07 -17.79 -6.26
N GLY A 192 -60.52 -18.87 -5.59
CA GLY A 192 -61.17 -20.00 -6.27
C GLY A 192 -60.28 -20.65 -7.33
N VAL A 193 -59.02 -20.94 -7.00
CA VAL A 193 -58.07 -21.51 -7.96
C VAL A 193 -58.41 -22.97 -8.23
N GLU A 194 -58.95 -23.28 -9.41
CA GLU A 194 -59.38 -24.65 -9.78
C GLU A 194 -58.29 -25.44 -10.54
N SER A 195 -57.34 -24.74 -11.15
CA SER A 195 -56.28 -25.38 -11.93
C SER A 195 -55.25 -26.07 -11.03
N ILE A 196 -55.06 -27.37 -11.23
CA ILE A 196 -54.09 -28.20 -10.51
C ILE A 196 -52.67 -27.61 -10.57
N ILE A 197 -52.26 -27.08 -11.72
CA ILE A 197 -50.93 -26.47 -11.90
C ILE A 197 -50.77 -25.25 -11.00
N TRP A 198 -51.79 -24.39 -10.93
CA TRP A 198 -51.74 -23.18 -10.10
C TRP A 198 -51.85 -23.49 -8.61
N ILE A 199 -52.62 -24.51 -8.22
CA ILE A 199 -52.65 -25.01 -6.84
C ILE A 199 -51.26 -25.48 -6.40
N LEU A 200 -50.54 -26.22 -7.25
CA LEU A 200 -49.18 -26.68 -6.97
C LEU A 200 -48.20 -25.51 -6.83
N ILE A 201 -48.24 -24.54 -7.75
CA ILE A 201 -47.38 -23.35 -7.69
C ILE A 201 -47.60 -22.58 -6.40
N TRP A 202 -48.86 -22.29 -6.04
CA TRP A 202 -49.18 -21.52 -4.83
C TRP A 202 -49.00 -22.31 -3.54
N SER A 203 -48.86 -23.63 -3.60
CA SER A 203 -48.48 -24.47 -2.44
C SER A 203 -46.96 -24.43 -2.20
N VAL A 204 -46.15 -24.33 -3.26
CA VAL A 204 -44.68 -24.41 -3.16
C VAL A 204 -44.02 -23.03 -3.08
N ALA A 205 -44.48 -22.06 -3.86
CA ALA A 205 -43.81 -20.76 -3.98
C ALA A 205 -43.79 -19.95 -2.67
N PRO A 206 -44.90 -19.79 -1.91
CA PRO A 206 -44.87 -19.09 -0.63
C PRO A 206 -43.99 -19.80 0.41
N LEU A 207 -44.01 -21.14 0.41
CA LEU A 207 -43.17 -21.95 1.30
C LEU A 207 -41.69 -21.76 0.97
N ALA A 208 -41.30 -21.87 -0.29
CA ALA A 208 -39.92 -21.66 -0.73
C ALA A 208 -39.43 -20.24 -0.38
N LEU A 209 -40.26 -19.22 -0.61
CA LEU A 209 -39.95 -17.84 -0.27
C LEU A 209 -39.78 -17.64 1.24
N LEU A 210 -40.70 -18.15 2.06
CA LEU A 210 -40.65 -17.96 3.51
C LEU A 210 -39.55 -18.78 4.17
N LEU A 211 -39.24 -19.97 3.67
CA LEU A 211 -38.08 -20.75 4.11
C LEU A 211 -36.77 -20.04 3.75
N TRP A 212 -36.69 -19.44 2.56
CA TRP A 212 -35.55 -18.62 2.15
C TRP A 212 -35.37 -17.41 3.07
N ILE A 213 -36.45 -16.66 3.37
CA ILE A 213 -36.44 -15.54 4.33
C ILE A 213 -36.06 -16.00 5.75
N ALA A 214 -36.57 -17.15 6.18
CA ALA A 214 -36.25 -17.73 7.49
C ALA A 214 -34.77 -18.11 7.62
N ASN A 215 -34.12 -18.48 6.50
CA ASN A 215 -32.70 -18.83 6.44
C ASN A 215 -31.78 -17.61 6.27
N ALA A 216 -32.19 -16.60 5.48
CA ALA A 216 -31.37 -15.44 5.12
C ALA A 216 -30.90 -14.58 6.31
N ASN A 217 -31.57 -14.66 7.48
CA ASN A 217 -31.31 -13.84 8.67
C ASN A 217 -30.77 -14.64 9.89
N VAL A 218 -30.08 -15.75 9.63
CA VAL A 218 -29.71 -16.76 10.64
C VAL A 218 -28.23 -17.14 10.62
N GLN A 219 -27.47 -16.69 9.62
CA GLN A 219 -26.03 -16.93 9.56
C GLN A 219 -25.32 -15.95 10.49
N PHE A 220 -24.81 -16.47 11.60
CA PHE A 220 -23.82 -15.78 12.43
C PHE A 220 -22.51 -15.84 11.65
N LYS A 221 -22.26 -14.87 10.77
CA LYS A 221 -21.06 -14.83 9.93
C LYS A 221 -20.43 -13.45 10.08
N HIS A 222 -19.25 -13.42 10.65
CA HIS A 222 -18.52 -12.19 10.95
C HIS A 222 -17.06 -12.36 10.56
N TYR A 223 -16.37 -11.25 10.39
CA TYR A 223 -14.96 -11.23 10.03
C TYR A 223 -14.22 -10.13 10.77
N ASN A 224 -12.93 -10.39 10.99
CA ASN A 224 -11.97 -9.41 11.50
C ASN A 224 -10.90 -9.20 10.44
N THR A 225 -10.52 -7.96 10.20
CA THR A 225 -9.36 -7.58 9.40
C THR A 225 -8.37 -6.81 10.25
N PHE A 226 -7.08 -7.01 9.98
CA PHE A 226 -6.00 -6.36 10.70
C PHE A 226 -4.91 -5.90 9.75
N ILE A 227 -4.35 -4.73 10.06
CA ILE A 227 -3.14 -4.21 9.44
C ILE A 227 -2.08 -4.11 10.52
N GLY A 228 -0.92 -4.70 10.27
CA GLY A 228 0.24 -4.66 11.13
C GLY A 228 1.43 -4.01 10.41
N VAL A 229 2.46 -3.69 11.18
CA VAL A 229 3.70 -3.09 10.67
C VAL A 229 4.39 -3.95 9.62
N ASN A 230 4.24 -5.27 9.73
CA ASN A 230 4.91 -6.27 8.91
C ASN A 230 3.94 -7.14 8.12
N GLY A 231 2.65 -6.81 8.06
CA GLY A 231 1.71 -7.66 7.35
C GLY A 231 0.26 -7.27 7.53
N PHE A 232 -0.63 -8.14 7.06
CA PHE A 232 -2.06 -7.97 7.20
C PHE A 232 -2.74 -9.33 7.35
N ALA A 233 -3.92 -9.33 7.95
CA ALA A 233 -4.63 -10.54 8.25
C ALA A 233 -6.14 -10.38 8.11
N ARG A 234 -6.81 -11.50 7.84
CA ARG A 234 -8.26 -11.61 7.90
C ARG A 234 -8.67 -12.95 8.48
N PHE A 235 -9.71 -12.92 9.30
CA PHE A 235 -10.35 -14.11 9.86
C PHE A 235 -11.85 -14.01 9.63
N THR A 236 -12.49 -15.10 9.23
CA THR A 236 -13.94 -15.20 9.10
C THR A 236 -14.43 -16.32 9.99
N CYS A 237 -15.40 -16.03 10.85
CA CYS A 237 -16.09 -17.04 11.65
C CYS A 237 -17.51 -17.28 11.11
N GLU A 238 -18.00 -18.52 11.25
CA GLU A 238 -19.37 -18.88 10.88
C GLU A 238 -20.01 -19.78 11.93
N GLY A 239 -21.24 -19.47 12.33
CA GLY A 239 -22.05 -20.25 13.27
C GLY A 239 -21.63 -20.10 14.74
N SER A 240 -20.36 -19.82 15.03
CA SER A 240 -19.84 -19.49 16.36
C SER A 240 -18.54 -18.68 16.24
N ARG A 241 -18.14 -18.00 17.32
CA ARG A 241 -16.89 -17.22 17.39
C ARG A 241 -15.64 -18.08 17.17
N GLU A 242 -15.67 -19.32 17.64
CA GLU A 242 -14.53 -20.25 17.61
C GLU A 242 -14.38 -20.95 16.25
N ASN A 243 -15.46 -21.02 15.46
CA ASN A 243 -15.46 -21.72 14.18
C ASN A 243 -14.97 -20.82 13.04
N ILE A 244 -13.64 -20.76 12.87
CA ILE A 244 -12.98 -20.02 11.79
C ILE A 244 -13.10 -20.80 10.48
N VAL A 245 -13.87 -20.27 9.52
CA VAL A 245 -14.12 -20.91 8.22
C VAL A 245 -13.12 -20.50 7.14
N SER A 246 -12.55 -19.30 7.26
CA SER A 246 -11.47 -18.84 6.39
C SER A 246 -10.56 -17.90 7.15
N SER A 247 -9.26 -17.97 6.86
CA SER A 247 -8.29 -17.04 7.40
C SER A 247 -7.05 -16.96 6.53
N TYR A 248 -6.47 -15.77 6.45
CA TYR A 248 -5.12 -15.58 5.94
C TYR A 248 -4.38 -14.60 6.86
N GLU A 249 -3.09 -14.86 7.04
CA GLU A 249 -2.15 -13.97 7.72
C GLU A 249 -0.94 -13.88 6.80
N ILE A 250 -0.69 -12.70 6.26
CA ILE A 250 0.34 -12.48 5.24
C ILE A 250 1.38 -11.54 5.84
N ASN A 251 2.61 -12.02 5.97
CA ASN A 251 3.76 -11.19 6.36
C ASN A 251 4.44 -10.62 5.10
N PHE A 252 4.82 -9.36 5.14
CA PHE A 252 5.51 -8.65 4.07
C PHE A 252 6.86 -9.28 3.72
N ASN A 253 7.55 -9.94 4.66
CA ASN A 253 8.78 -10.68 4.36
C ASN A 253 8.55 -11.91 3.46
N GLU A 254 7.30 -12.36 3.32
CA GLU A 254 6.91 -13.45 2.43
C GLU A 254 6.45 -12.96 1.06
N ILE A 255 6.40 -11.64 0.82
CA ILE A 255 5.94 -11.05 -0.43
C ILE A 255 7.13 -10.54 -1.24
N THR A 256 7.05 -10.70 -2.56
CA THR A 256 7.97 -10.06 -3.51
C THR A 256 7.26 -9.07 -4.41
N ASP A 257 6.03 -9.40 -4.83
CA ASP A 257 5.30 -8.64 -5.82
C ASP A 257 3.82 -8.51 -5.43
N LEU A 258 3.28 -7.32 -5.64
CA LEU A 258 1.86 -7.04 -5.61
C LEU A 258 1.40 -6.56 -6.98
N LEU A 259 0.38 -7.20 -7.55
CA LEU A 259 -0.37 -6.67 -8.69
C LEU A 259 -1.72 -6.14 -8.21
N LYS A 260 -1.97 -4.85 -8.46
CA LYS A 260 -3.28 -4.23 -8.30
C LYS A 260 -3.92 -4.02 -9.66
N VAL A 261 -5.10 -4.61 -9.85
CA VAL A 261 -5.90 -4.50 -11.07
C VAL A 261 -7.16 -3.71 -10.77
N THR A 262 -7.50 -2.77 -11.65
CA THR A 262 -8.79 -2.07 -11.60
C THR A 262 -9.34 -1.96 -13.01
N GLN A 263 -10.60 -2.35 -13.20
CA GLN A 263 -11.24 -2.36 -14.50
C GLN A 263 -12.63 -1.75 -14.43
N ILE A 264 -12.83 -0.65 -15.15
CA ILE A 264 -14.14 -0.01 -15.30
C ILE A 264 -14.94 -0.74 -16.37
N ASN A 265 -16.07 -1.33 -15.98
CA ASN A 265 -16.96 -2.04 -16.88
C ASN A 265 -18.01 -1.11 -17.49
N LYS A 266 -18.25 -1.28 -18.79
CA LYS A 266 -19.26 -0.54 -19.54
C LYS A 266 -20.07 -1.48 -20.43
N LYS A 267 -21.39 -1.30 -20.45
CA LYS A 267 -22.32 -1.97 -21.36
C LYS A 267 -23.10 -0.92 -22.13
N ASN A 268 -23.06 -0.97 -23.46
CA ASN A 268 -23.67 0.05 -24.33
C ASN A 268 -23.23 1.48 -23.95
N PHE A 269 -21.93 1.67 -23.70
CA PHE A 269 -21.31 2.92 -23.22
C PHE A 269 -21.71 3.39 -21.82
N ASN A 270 -22.68 2.74 -21.18
CA ASN A 270 -23.08 3.04 -19.81
C ASN A 270 -22.22 2.28 -18.81
N TYR A 271 -21.84 2.95 -17.73
CA TYR A 271 -21.12 2.37 -16.61
C TYR A 271 -21.96 1.28 -15.93
N THR A 272 -21.38 0.11 -15.68
CA THR A 272 -22.06 -1.02 -15.02
C THR A 272 -21.42 -1.48 -13.71
N GLY A 273 -20.23 -0.97 -13.40
CA GLY A 273 -19.46 -1.38 -12.24
C GLY A 273 -17.96 -1.22 -12.46
N THR A 274 -17.20 -1.35 -11.40
CA THR A 274 -15.74 -1.34 -11.39
C THR A 274 -15.27 -2.61 -10.70
N ASP A 275 -14.50 -3.43 -11.40
CA ASP A 275 -13.85 -4.61 -10.84
C ASP A 275 -12.49 -4.21 -10.29
N PHE A 276 -12.10 -4.86 -9.20
CA PHE A 276 -10.77 -4.73 -8.60
C PHE A 276 -10.18 -6.09 -8.31
N GLY A 277 -8.85 -6.16 -8.33
CA GLY A 277 -8.09 -7.35 -8.01
C GLY A 277 -6.80 -6.98 -7.28
N PHE A 278 -6.45 -7.75 -6.25
CA PHE A 278 -5.17 -7.69 -5.57
C PHE A 278 -4.54 -9.08 -5.59
N VAL A 279 -3.36 -9.19 -6.22
CA VAL A 279 -2.62 -10.44 -6.32
C VAL A 279 -1.28 -10.28 -5.60
N TRP A 280 -1.14 -10.96 -4.47
CA TRP A 280 0.08 -11.02 -3.67
C TRP A 280 0.88 -12.25 -4.06
N LEU A 281 2.15 -12.05 -4.45
CA LEU A 281 3.02 -13.10 -4.96
C LEU A 281 4.31 -13.20 -4.16
N LYS A 282 4.89 -14.40 -4.16
CA LYS A 282 6.24 -14.70 -3.68
C LYS A 282 7.02 -15.39 -4.79
N ASN A 283 7.94 -14.68 -5.44
CA ASN A 283 8.72 -15.20 -6.57
C ASN A 283 7.84 -15.83 -7.65
N GLY A 284 6.77 -15.14 -8.07
CA GLY A 284 5.77 -15.63 -9.03
C GLY A 284 4.73 -16.61 -8.46
N ARG A 285 4.95 -17.21 -7.29
CA ARG A 285 3.95 -18.09 -6.66
C ARG A 285 2.84 -17.28 -6.00
N LEU A 286 1.58 -17.67 -6.26
CA LEU A 286 0.41 -17.06 -5.63
C LEU A 286 0.39 -17.28 -4.11
N ILE A 287 0.31 -16.19 -3.35
CA ILE A 287 0.08 -16.17 -1.90
C ILE A 287 -1.38 -15.88 -1.59
N SER A 288 -1.94 -14.84 -2.21
CA SER A 288 -3.34 -14.47 -2.04
C SER A 288 -3.84 -13.71 -3.26
N GLU A 289 -5.07 -14.02 -3.67
CA GLU A 289 -5.80 -13.32 -4.72
C GLU A 289 -7.15 -12.89 -4.16
N ILE A 290 -7.43 -11.59 -4.27
CA ILE A 290 -8.70 -11.00 -3.85
C ILE A 290 -9.29 -10.28 -5.04
N ASN A 291 -10.47 -10.71 -5.47
CA ASN A 291 -11.20 -10.12 -6.59
C ASN A 291 -12.58 -9.70 -6.13
N GLY A 292 -13.03 -8.51 -6.55
CA GLY A 292 -14.34 -8.00 -6.21
C GLY A 292 -14.83 -6.96 -7.20
N SER A 293 -16.04 -6.46 -6.98
CA SER A 293 -16.62 -5.40 -7.79
C SER A 293 -17.44 -4.42 -6.96
N HIS A 294 -17.53 -3.19 -7.44
CA HIS A 294 -18.26 -2.11 -6.78
C HIS A 294 -18.89 -1.15 -7.77
N GLN A 295 -19.82 -0.32 -7.29
CA GLN A 295 -20.63 0.58 -8.13
C GLN A 295 -20.12 2.04 -8.12
N SER A 296 -18.84 2.25 -7.84
CA SER A 296 -18.22 3.58 -7.88
C SER A 296 -17.37 3.75 -9.13
N LYS A 297 -17.75 4.76 -9.93
CA LYS A 297 -17.06 5.17 -11.16
C LYS A 297 -15.68 5.77 -10.87
N GLU A 298 -15.48 6.28 -9.66
CA GLU A 298 -14.22 6.90 -9.20
C GLU A 298 -13.21 5.87 -8.65
N GLY A 299 -13.55 4.57 -8.69
CA GLY A 299 -12.60 3.48 -8.39
C GLY A 299 -12.37 3.17 -6.91
N LYS A 300 -13.07 3.86 -6.00
CA LYS A 300 -13.06 3.53 -4.56
C LYS A 300 -14.43 3.05 -4.10
N PRO A 301 -14.53 1.86 -3.50
CA PRO A 301 -15.78 1.35 -2.95
C PRO A 301 -16.12 1.96 -1.60
N ASP A 302 -17.36 1.73 -1.15
CA ASP A 302 -17.80 2.07 0.20
C ASP A 302 -16.97 1.35 1.28
N LYS A 303 -16.95 1.90 2.50
CA LYS A 303 -16.18 1.35 3.64
C LYS A 303 -16.52 -0.11 3.97
N TRP A 304 -17.74 -0.57 3.69
CA TRP A 304 -18.17 -1.95 3.97
C TRP A 304 -17.51 -2.99 3.06
N GLN A 305 -16.90 -2.59 1.94
CA GLN A 305 -16.08 -3.48 1.12
C GLN A 305 -14.67 -3.63 1.71
N ASP A 306 -14.58 -4.30 2.86
CA ASP A 306 -13.36 -4.43 3.65
C ASP A 306 -12.22 -5.08 2.86
N GLU A 307 -12.52 -6.04 1.99
CA GLU A 307 -11.52 -6.71 1.15
C GLU A 307 -10.74 -5.74 0.27
N PHE A 308 -11.40 -4.73 -0.28
CA PHE A 308 -10.70 -3.68 -1.02
C PHE A 308 -9.82 -2.87 -0.07
N TRP A 309 -10.39 -2.37 1.02
CA TRP A 309 -9.71 -1.43 1.91
C TRP A 309 -8.54 -2.05 2.66
N VAL A 310 -8.66 -3.28 3.14
CA VAL A 310 -7.56 -3.99 3.81
C VAL A 310 -6.38 -4.16 2.87
N ASN A 311 -6.62 -4.47 1.59
CA ASN A 311 -5.55 -4.62 0.60
C ASN A 311 -4.98 -3.27 0.14
N GLU A 312 -5.83 -2.24 -0.01
CA GLU A 312 -5.41 -0.87 -0.32
C GLU A 312 -4.51 -0.29 0.78
N ILE A 313 -4.84 -0.56 2.05
CA ILE A 313 -4.03 -0.15 3.20
C ILE A 313 -2.77 -1.00 3.28
N ALA A 314 -2.88 -2.32 3.08
CA ALA A 314 -1.73 -3.22 3.07
C ALA A 314 -0.72 -2.82 1.98
N GLU A 315 -1.15 -2.41 0.78
CA GLU A 315 -0.26 -1.91 -0.27
C GLU A 315 0.56 -0.69 0.20
N ARG A 316 -0.07 0.21 0.96
CA ARG A 316 0.63 1.38 1.52
C ARG A 316 1.72 0.93 2.50
N TYR A 317 1.39 0.08 3.47
CA TYR A 317 2.37 -0.41 4.44
C TYR A 317 3.45 -1.31 3.83
N TRP A 318 3.09 -2.07 2.78
CA TRP A 318 4.02 -2.83 1.95
C TRP A 318 4.99 -1.92 1.20
N THR A 319 4.49 -0.83 0.60
CA THR A 319 5.32 0.18 -0.04
C THR A 319 6.31 0.77 0.94
N VAL A 320 5.88 1.06 2.16
CA VAL A 320 6.79 1.53 3.20
C VAL A 320 7.82 0.46 3.57
N TYR A 321 7.40 -0.79 3.77
CA TYR A 321 8.30 -1.90 4.06
C TYR A 321 9.39 -2.03 2.97
N LEU A 322 9.02 -1.90 1.69
CA LEU A 322 9.96 -1.91 0.59
C LEU A 322 10.90 -0.69 0.59
N LEU A 323 10.39 0.50 0.87
CA LEU A 323 11.21 1.72 1.00
C LEU A 323 12.25 1.62 2.11
N ASP A 324 11.91 0.98 3.23
CA ASP A 324 12.85 0.76 4.34
C ASP A 324 13.98 -0.20 3.96
N ASN A 325 13.69 -1.18 3.10
CA ASN A 325 14.68 -2.13 2.60
C ASN A 325 15.41 -1.67 1.32
N MET A 326 14.96 -0.58 0.70
CA MET A 326 15.49 -0.06 -0.56
C MET A 326 17.00 0.22 -0.51
N GLU A 327 17.52 0.80 0.57
CA GLU A 327 18.95 1.14 0.70
C GLU A 327 19.81 -0.12 0.61
N LYS A 328 19.39 -1.21 1.29
CA LYS A 328 20.08 -2.51 1.24
C LYS A 328 20.06 -3.09 -0.17
N ASP A 329 18.93 -3.03 -0.86
CA ASP A 329 18.82 -3.50 -2.25
C ASP A 329 19.69 -2.69 -3.21
N LEU A 330 19.75 -1.37 -3.04
CA LEU A 330 20.60 -0.48 -3.83
C LEU A 330 22.08 -0.72 -3.57
N ASP A 331 22.48 -0.96 -2.32
CA ASP A 331 23.87 -1.23 -1.96
C ASP A 331 24.36 -2.58 -2.53
N ILE A 332 23.48 -3.59 -2.55
CA ILE A 332 23.82 -4.93 -3.05
C ILE A 332 23.77 -5.00 -4.58
N LYS A 333 22.68 -4.52 -5.19
CA LYS A 333 22.39 -4.71 -6.63
C LYS A 333 22.71 -3.49 -7.48
N GLY A 334 22.73 -2.30 -6.89
CA GLY A 334 22.80 -1.02 -7.60
C GLY A 334 21.46 -0.52 -8.15
N TYR A 335 20.40 -1.33 -8.06
CA TYR A 335 19.07 -1.02 -8.59
C TYR A 335 17.95 -1.75 -7.83
N ILE A 336 16.74 -1.21 -7.96
CA ILE A 336 15.47 -1.85 -7.60
C ILE A 336 14.82 -2.39 -8.86
N GLU A 337 14.35 -3.63 -8.84
CA GLU A 337 13.72 -4.29 -9.99
C GLU A 337 12.19 -4.34 -9.82
N PHE A 338 11.47 -4.09 -10.91
CA PHE A 338 10.03 -4.16 -11.01
C PHE A 338 9.64 -5.10 -12.15
N ASN A 339 8.66 -5.94 -11.90
CA ASN A 339 8.26 -7.01 -12.80
C ASN A 339 6.96 -6.67 -13.52
N LEU A 340 6.80 -7.16 -14.75
CA LEU A 340 5.48 -7.34 -15.35
C LEU A 340 4.93 -8.69 -14.93
N ILE A 341 3.67 -8.68 -14.51
CA ILE A 341 2.97 -9.90 -14.13
C ILE A 341 2.06 -10.32 -15.28
N SER A 342 2.28 -11.54 -15.76
CA SER A 342 1.39 -12.22 -16.70
C SER A 342 0.74 -13.43 -16.03
N TYR A 343 -0.48 -13.75 -16.46
CA TYR A 343 -1.19 -14.96 -16.04
C TYR A 343 -1.28 -15.90 -17.22
N ASN A 344 -0.55 -17.02 -17.17
CA ASN A 344 -0.44 -18.02 -18.22
C ASN A 344 -0.57 -19.43 -17.61
N ASN A 345 -1.30 -20.33 -18.26
CA ASN A 345 -1.44 -21.74 -17.83
C ASN A 345 -1.81 -21.90 -16.35
N ASP A 346 -2.75 -21.09 -15.87
CA ASP A 346 -3.19 -21.05 -14.47
C ASP A 346 -2.11 -20.71 -13.44
N GLN A 347 -1.05 -20.04 -13.87
CA GLN A 347 0.04 -19.57 -13.02
C GLN A 347 0.41 -18.11 -13.33
N TYR A 348 0.86 -17.40 -12.29
CA TYR A 348 1.44 -16.08 -12.43
C TYR A 348 2.93 -16.19 -12.75
N GLU A 349 3.37 -15.41 -13.73
CA GLU A 349 4.76 -15.29 -14.12
C GLU A 349 5.21 -13.84 -13.90
N SER A 350 6.32 -13.67 -13.18
CA SER A 350 6.94 -12.36 -12.94
C SER A 350 8.12 -12.20 -13.89
N LEU A 351 8.00 -11.28 -14.84
CA LEU A 351 9.02 -10.99 -15.85
C LEU A 351 9.72 -9.67 -15.51
N PRO A 352 11.04 -9.65 -15.32
CA PRO A 352 11.78 -8.40 -15.11
C PRO A 352 11.50 -7.38 -16.20
N TYR A 353 11.12 -6.16 -15.80
CA TYR A 353 10.69 -5.13 -16.75
C TYR A 353 11.41 -3.81 -16.58
N ILE A 354 11.51 -3.30 -15.36
CA ILE A 354 12.14 -2.00 -15.08
C ILE A 354 13.16 -2.16 -13.96
N ARG A 355 14.33 -1.55 -14.13
CA ARG A 355 15.33 -1.34 -13.07
C ARG A 355 15.47 0.14 -12.79
N LEU A 356 15.27 0.52 -11.54
CA LEU A 356 15.51 1.88 -11.06
C LEU A 356 16.79 1.90 -10.23
N GLY A 357 17.77 2.65 -10.71
CA GLY A 357 18.98 2.93 -9.93
C GLY A 357 19.10 4.41 -9.63
N VAL A 358 20.10 4.72 -8.83
CA VAL A 358 20.43 6.07 -8.38
C VAL A 358 20.75 6.94 -9.61
N GLY A 359 19.77 7.70 -10.10
CA GLY A 359 19.90 8.58 -11.27
C GLY A 359 19.69 7.96 -12.65
N TYR A 360 19.18 6.73 -12.74
CA TYR A 360 18.83 6.12 -14.01
C TYR A 360 17.62 5.21 -13.94
N ILE A 361 16.96 5.03 -15.07
CA ILE A 361 15.95 3.99 -15.30
C ILE A 361 16.41 3.12 -16.46
N GLU A 362 16.34 1.81 -16.30
CA GLU A 362 16.65 0.82 -17.32
C GLU A 362 15.42 -0.03 -17.60
N PHE A 363 15.08 -0.17 -18.89
CA PHE A 363 14.01 -1.04 -19.36
C PHE A 363 14.61 -2.34 -19.88
N ILE A 364 14.12 -3.46 -19.37
CA ILE A 364 14.55 -4.79 -19.76
C ILE A 364 13.68 -5.27 -20.92
N ASN A 365 14.31 -5.72 -22.00
CA ASN A 365 13.64 -6.30 -23.16
C ASN A 365 14.44 -7.52 -23.64
N SER A 366 13.78 -8.45 -24.32
CA SER A 366 14.39 -9.69 -24.82
C SER A 366 15.48 -9.45 -25.88
N LYS A 367 15.50 -8.27 -26.51
CA LYS A 367 16.47 -7.91 -27.55
C LYS A 367 17.62 -7.04 -27.04
N GLU A 368 17.31 -5.99 -26.28
CA GLU A 368 18.29 -5.01 -25.81
C GLU A 368 17.73 -4.26 -24.60
N ASN A 369 18.58 -3.95 -23.61
CA ASN A 369 18.18 -3.14 -22.46
C ASN A 369 18.37 -1.64 -22.76
N PHE A 370 17.41 -0.82 -22.36
CA PHE A 370 17.45 0.63 -22.60
C PHE A 370 17.64 1.38 -21.30
N LYS A 371 18.83 1.97 -21.12
CA LYS A 371 19.16 2.79 -19.96
C LYS A 371 19.05 4.28 -20.28
N TYR A 372 18.23 4.99 -19.50
CA TYR A 372 18.14 6.43 -19.49
C TYR A 372 18.76 6.98 -18.22
N ASN A 373 19.74 7.87 -18.36
CA ASN A 373 20.25 8.62 -17.22
C ASN A 373 19.39 9.87 -17.02
N PHE A 374 19.30 10.34 -15.77
CA PHE A 374 18.56 11.54 -15.40
C PHE A 374 18.88 12.75 -16.29
N ASN A 375 20.16 12.95 -16.62
CA ASN A 375 20.58 14.08 -17.44
C ASN A 375 19.96 14.07 -18.85
N ASP A 376 19.53 12.90 -19.33
CA ASP A 376 18.97 12.69 -20.66
C ASP A 376 17.44 12.87 -20.68
N ILE A 377 16.79 12.91 -19.51
CA ILE A 377 15.35 13.07 -19.37
C ILE A 377 15.01 14.57 -19.34
N LYS A 378 14.07 14.97 -20.21
CA LYS A 378 13.57 16.34 -20.31
C LYS A 378 12.34 16.54 -19.42
N SER A 379 11.37 15.63 -19.52
CA SER A 379 10.15 15.66 -18.71
C SER A 379 9.64 14.24 -18.50
N VAL A 380 8.89 14.04 -17.42
CA VAL A 380 8.21 12.78 -17.10
C VAL A 380 6.76 13.11 -16.76
N GLY A 381 5.84 12.23 -17.12
CA GLY A 381 4.44 12.33 -16.69
C GLY A 381 3.74 10.99 -16.74
N SER A 382 2.63 10.86 -16.04
CA SER A 382 1.78 9.68 -16.07
C SER A 382 0.40 10.05 -16.62
N LYS A 383 -0.23 9.13 -17.35
CA LYS A 383 -1.64 9.26 -17.75
C LYS A 383 -2.29 7.89 -17.77
N GLY A 384 -3.24 7.67 -16.86
CA GLY A 384 -3.83 6.35 -16.64
C GLY A 384 -2.74 5.34 -16.24
N SER A 385 -2.75 4.17 -16.87
CA SER A 385 -1.76 3.12 -16.61
C SER A 385 -0.45 3.27 -17.40
N ASN A 386 -0.12 4.46 -17.90
CA ASN A 386 1.04 4.67 -18.76
C ASN A 386 1.96 5.75 -18.20
N LEU A 387 3.27 5.47 -18.26
CA LEU A 387 4.35 6.41 -17.99
C LEU A 387 4.86 7.00 -19.31
N PHE A 388 5.10 8.30 -19.33
CA PHE A 388 5.65 9.01 -20.47
C PHE A 388 6.96 9.66 -20.08
N ILE A 389 8.01 9.35 -20.85
CA ILE A 389 9.33 9.96 -20.68
C ILE A 389 9.65 10.72 -21.96
N GLU A 390 9.92 12.02 -21.84
CA GLU A 390 10.42 12.85 -22.92
C GLU A 390 11.95 12.95 -22.82
N HIS A 391 12.65 12.61 -23.88
CA HIS A 391 14.11 12.62 -23.93
C HIS A 391 14.64 13.95 -24.48
N LYS A 392 15.79 14.43 -23.99
CA LYS A 392 16.44 15.65 -24.51
C LYS A 392 16.96 15.49 -25.94
N ASN A 393 17.41 14.29 -26.29
CA ASN A 393 17.88 13.97 -27.63
C ASN A 393 16.81 13.21 -28.42
N TYR A 394 16.11 13.93 -29.31
CA TYR A 394 15.02 13.42 -30.16
C TYR A 394 15.41 12.29 -31.14
N LYS A 395 16.72 12.04 -31.33
CA LYS A 395 17.22 10.96 -32.20
C LYS A 395 17.25 9.59 -31.50
N LYS A 396 17.27 9.54 -30.16
CA LYS A 396 17.12 8.30 -29.39
C LYS A 396 15.63 8.07 -29.12
N LYS A 397 14.96 7.38 -30.04
CA LYS A 397 13.55 7.00 -29.90
C LYS A 397 13.46 5.54 -29.48
N PHE A 398 12.67 5.23 -28.45
CA PHE A 398 12.31 3.86 -28.13
C PHE A 398 10.85 3.79 -27.69
N TYR A 399 10.09 2.84 -28.23
CA TYR A 399 8.63 2.81 -28.10
C TYR A 399 8.11 1.45 -27.64
N PHE A 400 7.20 1.47 -26.66
CA PHE A 400 6.07 0.53 -26.67
C PHE A 400 4.92 1.11 -27.53
N PHE A 401 4.71 2.44 -27.54
CA PHE A 401 3.86 3.15 -28.52
C PHE A 401 4.19 4.66 -28.59
N GLU A 402 4.04 5.28 -29.77
CA GLU A 402 4.28 6.73 -29.99
C GLU A 402 3.03 7.57 -29.69
N SER A 403 3.21 8.68 -28.95
CA SER A 403 2.23 9.76 -28.90
C SER A 403 2.96 11.10 -28.99
N GLY A 404 3.12 11.61 -30.22
CA GLY A 404 3.94 12.80 -30.49
C GLY A 404 5.43 12.54 -30.19
N ASN A 405 6.06 13.41 -29.39
CA ASN A 405 7.48 13.29 -28.98
C ASN A 405 7.67 12.50 -27.67
N LYS A 406 6.65 11.78 -27.20
CA LYS A 406 6.68 11.05 -25.92
C LYS A 406 6.61 9.54 -26.16
N ASN A 407 7.40 8.80 -25.39
CA ASN A 407 7.37 7.34 -25.39
C ASN A 407 6.44 6.87 -24.28
N GLY A 408 5.37 6.15 -24.64
CA GLY A 408 4.48 5.54 -23.65
C GLY A 408 5.03 4.20 -23.18
N ILE A 409 5.05 4.00 -21.86
CA ILE A 409 5.50 2.79 -21.17
C ILE A 409 4.29 2.23 -20.42
N PRO A 410 3.77 1.05 -20.79
CA PRO A 410 2.62 0.46 -20.12
C PRO A 410 3.00 -0.04 -18.72
N LEU A 411 2.26 0.41 -17.71
CA LEU A 411 2.42 0.02 -16.31
C LEU A 411 1.23 -0.79 -15.76
N ARG A 412 0.24 -1.13 -16.61
CA ARG A 412 -1.01 -1.79 -16.19
C ARG A 412 -0.78 -3.07 -15.37
N ASN A 413 0.27 -3.83 -15.71
CA ASN A 413 0.61 -5.08 -15.04
C ASN A 413 1.93 -4.99 -14.27
N LEU A 414 2.39 -3.77 -13.96
CA LEU A 414 3.61 -3.56 -13.21
C LEU A 414 3.39 -3.98 -11.75
N SER A 415 4.30 -4.79 -11.21
CA SER A 415 4.30 -5.13 -9.81
C SER A 415 4.70 -3.95 -8.94
N ASN A 416 4.19 -3.93 -7.71
CA ASN A 416 4.53 -2.95 -6.68
C ASN A 416 4.35 -1.50 -7.18
N TYR A 417 3.21 -1.23 -7.83
CA TYR A 417 2.94 0.02 -8.55
C TYR A 417 3.17 1.27 -7.69
N GLN A 418 2.63 1.33 -6.46
CA GLN A 418 2.89 2.47 -5.57
C GLN A 418 4.37 2.63 -5.21
N TYR A 419 5.05 1.52 -4.89
CA TYR A 419 6.48 1.51 -4.62
C TYR A 419 7.31 1.95 -5.82
N PHE A 420 6.91 1.61 -7.05
CA PHE A 420 7.57 2.08 -8.26
C PHE A 420 7.58 3.61 -8.34
N PHE A 421 6.43 4.26 -8.18
CA PHE A 421 6.35 5.72 -8.26
C PHE A 421 7.14 6.40 -7.14
N LYS A 422 7.07 5.87 -5.90
CA LYS A 422 7.87 6.40 -4.79
C LYS A 422 9.36 6.21 -5.02
N SER A 423 9.78 5.04 -5.52
CA SER A 423 11.18 4.78 -5.88
C SER A 423 11.64 5.69 -7.02
N PHE A 424 10.77 5.93 -8.01
CA PHE A 424 11.08 6.82 -9.13
C PHE A 424 11.30 8.25 -8.65
N GLU A 425 10.39 8.78 -7.82
CA GLU A 425 10.52 10.09 -7.21
C GLU A 425 11.82 10.22 -6.42
N LEU A 426 12.15 9.21 -5.61
CA LEU A 426 13.34 9.20 -4.78
C LEU A 426 14.66 9.10 -5.54
N LEU A 427 14.72 8.21 -6.52
CA LEU A 427 15.97 7.87 -7.19
C LEU A 427 16.23 8.77 -8.41
N LEU A 428 15.19 9.35 -8.97
CA LEU A 428 15.26 10.21 -10.15
C LEU A 428 14.85 11.66 -9.90
N GLY A 429 14.14 11.96 -8.81
CA GLY A 429 13.77 13.35 -8.45
C GLY A 429 12.60 13.93 -9.24
N TYR A 430 11.77 13.08 -9.88
CA TYR A 430 10.56 13.54 -10.58
C TYR A 430 9.31 13.17 -9.79
N LYS A 431 8.49 14.18 -9.52
CA LYS A 431 7.17 13.99 -8.90
C LYS A 431 6.12 13.68 -9.96
N PHE A 432 5.13 12.90 -9.56
CA PHE A 432 3.94 12.63 -10.36
C PHE A 432 2.75 13.25 -9.65
N ASP A 433 1.91 13.92 -10.44
CA ASP A 433 0.67 14.54 -9.97
C ASP A 433 -0.44 13.51 -9.71
#